data_AF-A0A7X2PS68-F1
#
_entry.id   AF-A0A7X2PS68-F1
#
_cell.length_a   1.000
_cell.length_b   1.000
_cell.length_c   1.000
_cell.angle_alpha   90.00
_cell.angle_beta   90.00
_cell.angle_gamma   90.00
#
_symmetry.space_group_name_H-M   'P 1'
#
loop_
_entity.id
_entity.type
_entity.pdbx_description
1 polymer ?
#
loop_
_entity_poly.entity_id
_entity_poly.type
_entity_poly.pdbx_seq_one_letter_code
_entity_poly.pdbx_strand_id
1 'polypeptide(L)'
;MKRRSFLQATAAGFGATLLPAAAKDEYLVYFGTYTDTNSRGIYAYRFQPATGKLTSLGLMAETPNPAFIVAAPNGRYLYAVNWKGDERDKQGDTVSAFAIDNKTGKLTFLNKVTSKGEMPTNLTVDRTAKTLLQVSYTGGNIAGYRIEADGRLSEPTTYFEHRGKSVHQVNGPHSHGVIVSPDNQHAFVGEVGLDQVRSYSLDAAKSTLTPSDPPFVSVKPGTAPRHLAFHPSGKFLYTNDESRPAVTAFAVDGGHLKEIQEVPASPADFTGRNATAEIQIDRKGRFVYVSNRGHDSIAVFSVDQRTGFLTPVQHASTLGKTPRNFSLDPTGEYLFAANQNSDTVVPFKVDQTTGRLTPTGEPIQVPKPVCVLFVKAQ
;
A
#
# COMPACT_ATOMS: atom_id res chain seq x y z
N MET A 1 -37.78 43.33 -71.56
CA MET A 1 -37.21 42.15 -70.86
C MET A 1 -35.96 42.55 -70.09
N LYS A 2 -36.03 42.76 -68.76
CA LYS A 2 -34.86 42.73 -67.86
C LYS A 2 -35.30 42.25 -66.47
N ARG A 3 -34.69 41.14 -66.02
CA ARG A 3 -34.78 40.53 -64.68
C ARG A 3 -33.83 41.25 -63.71
N ARG A 4 -34.14 41.24 -62.40
CA ARG A 4 -33.23 41.11 -61.21
C ARG A 4 -34.06 41.37 -59.93
N SER A 5 -34.49 40.36 -59.18
CA SER A 5 -33.80 39.57 -58.13
C SER A 5 -33.89 40.19 -56.73
N PHE A 6 -34.75 39.62 -55.88
CA PHE A 6 -34.80 39.86 -54.44
C PHE A 6 -33.71 39.02 -53.73
N LEU A 7 -32.93 39.63 -52.83
CA LEU A 7 -32.11 38.90 -51.86
C LEU A 7 -32.98 38.53 -50.64
N GLN A 8 -33.05 37.23 -50.33
CA GLN A 8 -33.46 36.73 -49.02
C GLN A 8 -32.18 36.45 -48.20
N ALA A 9 -32.10 37.03 -47.00
CA ALA A 9 -31.06 36.71 -46.03
C ALA A 9 -31.55 35.55 -45.14
N THR A 10 -30.89 34.40 -45.22
CA THR A 10 -31.05 33.29 -44.28
C THR A 10 -29.99 33.38 -43.19
N ALA A 11 -30.43 33.63 -41.95
CA ALA A 11 -29.58 33.51 -40.76
C ALA A 11 -29.40 32.02 -40.41
N ALA A 12 -28.19 31.50 -40.56
CA ALA A 12 -27.83 30.17 -40.09
C ALA A 12 -27.41 30.26 -38.61
N GLY A 13 -28.23 29.70 -37.72
CA GLY A 13 -27.88 29.53 -36.32
C GLY A 13 -26.85 28.40 -36.17
N PHE A 14 -25.66 28.72 -35.68
CA PHE A 14 -24.69 27.73 -35.23
C PHE A 14 -25.15 27.16 -33.88
N GLY A 15 -25.77 25.98 -33.91
CA GLY A 15 -25.95 25.18 -32.71
C GLY A 15 -24.60 24.66 -32.23
N ALA A 16 -24.10 25.18 -31.12
CA ALA A 16 -22.94 24.60 -30.44
C ALA A 16 -23.34 23.24 -29.86
N THR A 17 -22.95 22.16 -30.54
CA THR A 17 -22.95 20.83 -29.93
C THR A 17 -21.93 20.81 -28.81
N LEU A 18 -22.40 20.89 -27.56
CA LEU A 18 -21.61 20.56 -26.39
C LEU A 18 -21.14 19.11 -26.53
N LEU A 19 -19.85 18.93 -26.80
CA LEU A 19 -19.20 17.63 -26.67
C LEU A 19 -19.43 17.14 -25.23
N PRO A 20 -19.80 15.86 -25.01
CA PRO A 20 -19.90 15.34 -23.66
C PRO A 20 -18.54 15.48 -22.98
N ALA A 21 -18.51 16.12 -21.82
CA ALA A 21 -17.30 16.18 -20.99
C ALA A 21 -16.77 14.75 -20.84
N ALA A 22 -15.49 14.53 -21.17
CA ALA A 22 -14.84 13.25 -20.96
C ALA A 22 -15.15 12.76 -19.53
N ALA A 23 -15.67 11.54 -19.40
CA ALA A 23 -15.95 10.96 -18.09
C ALA A 23 -14.66 11.01 -17.28
N LYS A 24 -14.67 11.78 -16.18
CA LYS A 24 -13.51 11.94 -15.32
C LYS A 24 -13.22 10.60 -14.66
N ASP A 25 -11.96 10.19 -14.64
CA ASP A 25 -11.54 8.95 -13.99
C ASP A 25 -12.06 8.90 -12.54
N GLU A 26 -12.79 7.83 -12.21
CA GLU A 26 -13.22 7.51 -10.85
C GLU A 26 -12.43 6.31 -10.31
N TYR A 27 -12.34 6.22 -8.99
CA TYR A 27 -11.67 5.12 -8.31
C TYR A 27 -12.56 4.48 -7.26
N LEU A 28 -12.43 3.18 -7.11
CA LEU A 28 -12.84 2.43 -5.94
C LEU A 28 -11.73 2.53 -4.90
N VAL A 29 -12.09 2.85 -3.66
CA VAL A 29 -11.17 2.90 -2.52
C VAL A 29 -11.60 1.82 -1.55
N TYR A 30 -10.84 0.74 -1.50
CA TYR A 30 -11.06 -0.37 -0.59
C TYR A 30 -10.33 -0.16 0.72
N PHE A 31 -10.94 -0.61 1.81
CA PHE A 31 -10.39 -0.57 3.15
C PHE A 31 -10.32 -1.96 3.74
N GLY A 32 -9.09 -2.44 3.97
CA GLY A 32 -8.82 -3.61 4.80
C GLY A 32 -8.97 -3.24 6.27
N THR A 33 -9.45 -4.17 7.10
CA THR A 33 -9.84 -3.89 8.49
C THR A 33 -9.44 -5.02 9.44
N TYR A 34 -9.46 -4.73 10.74
CA TYR A 34 -9.54 -5.78 11.77
C TYR A 34 -10.99 -6.06 12.14
N THR A 35 -11.34 -7.34 12.27
CA THR A 35 -12.71 -7.85 12.51
C THR A 35 -12.89 -8.37 13.93
N ASP A 36 -12.09 -7.88 14.88
CA ASP A 36 -12.16 -8.20 16.31
C ASP A 36 -13.17 -7.30 17.06
N THR A 37 -13.82 -6.37 16.37
CA THR A 37 -14.93 -5.53 16.89
C THR A 37 -16.14 -5.56 15.95
N ASN A 38 -16.56 -4.42 15.41
CA ASN A 38 -17.77 -4.24 14.60
C ASN A 38 -17.52 -4.40 13.09
N SER A 39 -16.26 -4.42 12.64
CA SER A 39 -15.94 -4.66 11.24
C SER A 39 -16.26 -6.11 10.84
N ARG A 40 -16.73 -6.29 9.61
CA ARG A 40 -17.04 -7.60 9.02
C ARG A 40 -16.09 -8.02 7.89
N GLY A 41 -15.17 -7.14 7.47
CA GLY A 41 -14.25 -7.45 6.37
C GLY A 41 -13.82 -6.23 5.58
N ILE A 42 -13.97 -6.28 4.25
CA ILE A 42 -13.48 -5.23 3.34
C ILE A 42 -14.61 -4.26 3.01
N TYR A 43 -14.39 -2.97 3.24
CA TYR A 43 -15.33 -1.90 2.92
C TYR A 43 -14.84 -1.11 1.71
N ALA A 44 -15.73 -0.37 1.03
CA ALA A 44 -15.30 0.51 -0.05
C ALA A 44 -16.09 1.81 -0.15
N TYR A 45 -15.43 2.77 -0.81
CA TYR A 45 -16.00 4.03 -1.26
C TYR A 45 -15.72 4.20 -2.75
N ARG A 46 -16.56 4.99 -3.42
CA ARG A 46 -16.27 5.56 -4.73
C ARG A 46 -15.67 6.95 -4.54
N PHE A 47 -14.56 7.21 -5.22
CA PHE A 47 -13.78 8.43 -5.13
C PHE A 47 -13.71 9.14 -6.48
N GLN A 48 -14.00 10.45 -6.46
CA GLN A 48 -13.88 11.35 -7.60
C GLN A 48 -12.72 12.33 -7.37
N PRO A 49 -11.52 12.09 -7.94
CA PRO A 49 -10.34 12.91 -7.68
C PRO A 49 -10.55 14.39 -7.99
N ALA A 50 -11.28 14.71 -9.06
CA ALA A 50 -11.47 16.09 -9.49
C ALA A 50 -12.23 16.96 -8.48
N THR A 51 -13.00 16.37 -7.58
CA THR A 51 -13.77 17.08 -6.55
C THR A 51 -13.38 16.69 -5.13
N GLY A 52 -12.68 15.57 -4.96
CA GLY A 52 -12.44 14.95 -3.67
C GLY A 52 -13.66 14.21 -3.11
N LYS A 53 -14.76 14.10 -3.87
CA LYS A 53 -16.00 13.50 -3.37
C LYS A 53 -15.83 12.01 -3.11
N LEU A 54 -16.32 11.58 -1.95
CA LEU A 54 -16.40 10.18 -1.52
C LEU A 54 -17.86 9.76 -1.37
N THR A 55 -18.21 8.60 -1.91
CA THR A 55 -19.54 8.00 -1.78
C THR A 55 -19.39 6.59 -1.22
N SER A 56 -19.97 6.32 -0.05
CA SER A 56 -19.86 5.00 0.58
C SER A 56 -20.54 3.93 -0.28
N LEU A 57 -19.87 2.79 -0.45
CA LEU A 57 -20.43 1.58 -1.06
C LEU A 57 -20.75 0.53 0.01
N GLY A 58 -20.28 0.72 1.25
CA GLY A 58 -20.49 -0.19 2.35
C GLY A 58 -19.54 -1.39 2.34
N LEU A 59 -20.01 -2.52 2.85
CA LEU A 59 -19.26 -3.77 2.95
C LEU A 59 -19.22 -4.49 1.59
N MET A 60 -18.02 -4.75 1.08
CA MET A 60 -17.79 -5.36 -0.24
C MET A 60 -17.50 -6.86 -0.16
N ALA A 61 -16.91 -7.33 0.94
CA ALA A 61 -16.71 -8.74 1.25
C ALA A 61 -16.64 -8.99 2.75
N GLU A 62 -17.30 -10.05 3.20
CA GLU A 62 -17.11 -10.63 4.53
C GLU A 62 -15.88 -11.54 4.50
N THR A 63 -14.91 -11.24 5.35
CA THR A 63 -13.68 -12.03 5.47
C THR A 63 -12.99 -11.68 6.79
N PRO A 64 -12.40 -12.65 7.50
CA PRO A 64 -11.78 -12.39 8.80
C PRO A 64 -10.46 -11.63 8.65
N ASN A 65 -10.29 -10.58 9.45
CA ASN A 65 -9.11 -9.73 9.54
C ASN A 65 -8.34 -9.53 8.21
N PRO A 66 -8.96 -8.94 7.16
CA PRO A 66 -8.28 -8.57 5.92
C PRO A 66 -7.30 -7.42 6.16
N ALA A 67 -6.23 -7.69 6.91
CA ALA A 67 -5.38 -6.68 7.51
C ALA A 67 -4.49 -5.93 6.50
N PHE A 68 -4.30 -6.52 5.32
CA PHE A 68 -3.65 -5.90 4.18
C PHE A 68 -4.26 -6.44 2.89
N ILE A 69 -4.49 -5.56 1.93
CA ILE A 69 -5.09 -5.88 0.65
C ILE A 69 -4.27 -5.29 -0.50
N VAL A 70 -4.19 -5.98 -1.62
CA VAL A 70 -3.59 -5.46 -2.86
C VAL A 70 -4.46 -5.84 -4.05
N ALA A 71 -4.43 -5.02 -5.09
CA ALA A 71 -5.00 -5.38 -6.38
C ALA A 71 -3.92 -5.91 -7.32
N ALA A 72 -4.28 -6.85 -8.19
CA ALA A 72 -3.47 -7.15 -9.36
C ALA A 72 -3.31 -5.87 -10.22
N PRO A 73 -2.17 -5.65 -10.89
CA PRO A 73 -1.94 -4.47 -11.75
C PRO A 73 -3.02 -4.21 -12.81
N ASN A 74 -3.72 -5.25 -13.25
CA ASN A 74 -4.83 -5.14 -14.20
C ASN A 74 -6.15 -4.62 -13.59
N GLY A 75 -6.21 -4.45 -12.25
CA GLY A 75 -7.36 -3.95 -11.52
C GLY A 75 -8.58 -4.89 -11.51
N ARG A 76 -8.41 -6.18 -11.85
CA ARG A 76 -9.50 -7.17 -11.94
C ARG A 76 -9.63 -8.07 -10.72
N TYR A 77 -8.56 -8.19 -9.93
CA TYR A 77 -8.47 -9.10 -8.80
C TYR A 77 -7.91 -8.39 -7.58
N LEU A 78 -8.44 -8.74 -6.40
CA LEU A 78 -7.99 -8.27 -5.10
C LEU A 78 -7.55 -9.48 -4.28
N TYR A 79 -6.43 -9.34 -3.58
CA TYR A 79 -5.92 -10.35 -2.65
C TYR A 79 -5.85 -9.76 -1.25
N ALA A 80 -6.14 -10.60 -0.25
CA ALA A 80 -6.16 -10.21 1.15
C ALA A 80 -5.42 -11.23 2.01
N VAL A 81 -4.60 -10.76 2.95
CA VAL A 81 -4.15 -11.61 4.06
C VAL A 81 -5.30 -11.78 5.05
N ASN A 82 -5.48 -12.98 5.61
CA ASN A 82 -6.56 -13.28 6.55
C ASN A 82 -6.04 -14.12 7.70
N TRP A 83 -6.43 -13.78 8.92
CA TRP A 83 -6.06 -14.53 10.11
C TRP A 83 -7.18 -14.55 11.15
N LYS A 84 -7.14 -15.54 12.05
CA LYS A 84 -8.22 -15.82 13.03
C LYS A 84 -9.61 -16.02 12.38
N GLY A 85 -9.67 -16.76 11.27
CA GLY A 85 -10.94 -17.21 10.68
C GLY A 85 -11.45 -18.52 11.29
N ASP A 86 -12.72 -18.87 10.99
CA ASP A 86 -13.38 -20.10 11.48
C ASP A 86 -12.64 -21.40 11.09
N GLU A 87 -11.79 -21.34 10.06
CA GLU A 87 -11.02 -22.49 9.57
C GLU A 87 -9.56 -22.49 10.04
N ARG A 88 -9.17 -21.61 11.00
CA ARG A 88 -7.79 -21.50 11.47
C ARG A 88 -7.22 -22.85 11.92
N ASP A 89 -7.99 -23.65 12.63
CA ASP A 89 -7.54 -24.95 13.15
C ASP A 89 -7.33 -25.99 12.03
N LYS A 90 -7.89 -25.77 10.83
CA LYS A 90 -7.80 -26.71 9.69
C LYS A 90 -6.69 -26.36 8.71
N GLN A 91 -6.51 -25.07 8.39
CA GLN A 91 -5.63 -24.61 7.30
C GLN A 91 -4.61 -23.54 7.73
N GLY A 92 -4.64 -23.14 9.01
CA GLY A 92 -3.90 -22.00 9.52
C GLY A 92 -4.49 -20.68 9.04
N ASP A 93 -3.68 -19.62 9.14
CA ASP A 93 -4.00 -18.34 8.52
C ASP A 93 -3.80 -18.42 6.99
N THR A 94 -4.42 -17.51 6.24
CA THR A 94 -4.64 -17.69 4.79
C THR A 94 -4.41 -16.41 3.98
N VAL A 95 -4.32 -16.58 2.66
CA VAL A 95 -4.43 -15.51 1.67
C VAL A 95 -5.67 -15.80 0.81
N SER A 96 -6.60 -14.85 0.73
CA SER A 96 -7.81 -14.97 -0.09
C SER A 96 -7.70 -14.17 -1.38
N ALA A 97 -8.36 -14.66 -2.43
CA ALA A 97 -8.48 -14.01 -3.74
C ALA A 97 -9.95 -13.68 -4.04
N PHE A 98 -10.17 -12.50 -4.62
CA PHE A 98 -11.48 -11.99 -5.01
C PHE A 98 -11.43 -11.42 -6.43
N ALA A 99 -12.49 -11.63 -7.21
CA ALA A 99 -12.73 -10.87 -8.44
C ALA A 99 -13.38 -9.53 -8.09
N ILE A 100 -12.96 -8.48 -8.79
CA ILE A 100 -13.47 -7.11 -8.63
C ILE A 100 -14.51 -6.84 -9.71
N ASP A 101 -15.70 -6.40 -9.31
CA ASP A 101 -16.61 -5.68 -10.20
C ASP A 101 -16.26 -4.19 -10.18
N ASN A 102 -15.53 -3.71 -11.19
CA ASN A 102 -15.05 -2.32 -11.22
C ASN A 102 -16.17 -1.28 -11.34
N LYS A 103 -17.40 -1.70 -11.70
CA LYS A 103 -18.56 -0.80 -11.76
C LYS A 103 -19.23 -0.67 -10.42
N THR A 104 -19.40 -1.76 -9.68
CA THR A 104 -20.15 -1.73 -8.40
C THR A 104 -19.25 -1.69 -7.17
N GLY A 105 -17.99 -2.10 -7.30
CA GLY A 105 -17.06 -2.30 -6.20
C GLY A 105 -17.18 -3.67 -5.51
N LYS A 106 -18.20 -4.47 -5.85
CA LYS A 106 -18.44 -5.76 -5.19
C LYS A 106 -17.25 -6.71 -5.39
N LEU A 107 -16.91 -7.45 -4.34
CA LEU A 107 -15.87 -8.46 -4.37
C LEU A 107 -16.50 -9.85 -4.37
N THR A 108 -16.17 -10.66 -5.36
CA THR A 108 -16.62 -12.07 -5.44
C THR A 108 -15.47 -12.98 -5.04
N PHE A 109 -15.65 -13.74 -3.96
CA PHE A 109 -14.66 -14.71 -3.49
C PHE A 109 -14.34 -15.75 -4.58
N LEU A 110 -13.06 -15.98 -4.81
CA LEU A 110 -12.56 -16.99 -5.75
C LEU A 110 -12.03 -18.20 -5.00
N ASN A 111 -10.96 -18.02 -4.24
CA ASN A 111 -10.39 -19.06 -3.38
C ASN A 111 -9.56 -18.45 -2.24
N LYS A 112 -9.07 -19.32 -1.37
CA LYS A 112 -8.04 -18.99 -0.39
C LYS A 112 -7.04 -20.13 -0.30
N VAL A 113 -5.83 -19.81 0.14
CA VAL A 113 -4.70 -20.74 0.29
C VAL A 113 -4.00 -20.47 1.61
N THR A 114 -3.25 -21.44 2.13
CA THR A 114 -2.48 -21.27 3.38
C THR A 114 -1.42 -20.17 3.23
N SER A 115 -1.20 -19.36 4.28
CA SER A 115 -0.10 -18.40 4.35
C SER A 115 1.24 -19.03 4.74
N LYS A 116 1.26 -20.35 5.02
CA LYS A 116 2.42 -21.11 5.54
C LYS A 116 2.99 -20.61 6.88
N GLY A 117 2.40 -19.59 7.51
CA GLY A 117 2.70 -19.19 8.87
C GLY A 117 1.71 -18.16 9.41
N GLU A 118 1.71 -18.01 10.73
CA GLU A 118 0.70 -17.26 11.45
C GLU A 118 0.82 -15.74 11.28
N MET A 119 -0.33 -15.07 11.31
CA MET A 119 -0.49 -13.62 11.16
C MET A 119 0.19 -13.08 9.88
N PRO A 120 -0.25 -13.50 8.68
CA PRO A 120 0.12 -12.84 7.43
C PRO A 120 -0.20 -11.34 7.52
N THR A 121 0.80 -10.49 7.30
CA THR A 121 0.72 -9.04 7.58
C THR A 121 0.79 -8.17 6.34
N ASN A 122 1.39 -8.65 5.26
CA ASN A 122 1.59 -7.89 4.04
C ASN A 122 1.70 -8.82 2.83
N LEU A 123 1.31 -8.30 1.68
CA LEU A 123 1.40 -8.98 0.41
C LEU A 123 1.67 -7.99 -0.72
N THR A 124 2.27 -8.47 -1.80
CA THR A 124 2.56 -7.69 -3.00
C THR A 124 2.38 -8.56 -4.24
N VAL A 125 2.10 -7.93 -5.37
CA VAL A 125 1.96 -8.61 -6.67
C VAL A 125 3.04 -8.08 -7.59
N ASP A 126 3.69 -8.97 -8.32
CA ASP A 126 4.69 -8.60 -9.31
C ASP A 126 4.04 -7.79 -10.47
N ARG A 127 4.85 -7.05 -11.23
CA ARG A 127 4.34 -6.17 -12.31
C ARG A 127 3.63 -6.91 -13.43
N THR A 128 3.88 -8.20 -13.61
CA THR A 128 3.26 -9.03 -14.66
C THR A 128 1.95 -9.70 -14.19
N ALA A 129 1.57 -9.52 -12.92
CA ALA A 129 0.39 -10.15 -12.32
C ALA A 129 0.41 -11.68 -12.39
N LYS A 130 1.59 -12.30 -12.25
CA LYS A 130 1.80 -13.75 -12.28
C LYS A 130 2.19 -14.32 -10.92
N THR A 131 2.79 -13.51 -10.07
CA THR A 131 3.25 -13.91 -8.75
C THR A 131 2.69 -12.98 -7.68
N LEU A 132 2.12 -13.58 -6.64
CA LEU A 132 1.85 -12.91 -5.38
C LEU A 132 2.90 -13.36 -4.36
N LEU A 133 3.47 -12.42 -3.62
CA LEU A 133 4.33 -12.67 -2.48
C LEU A 133 3.64 -12.22 -1.21
N GLN A 134 3.83 -12.95 -0.11
CA GLN A 134 3.24 -12.64 1.19
C GLN A 134 4.25 -12.94 2.29
N VAL A 135 4.20 -12.16 3.36
CA VAL A 135 5.01 -12.37 4.57
C VAL A 135 4.14 -12.51 5.82
N SER A 136 4.57 -13.36 6.73
CA SER A 136 3.89 -13.62 8.00
C SER A 136 4.70 -13.09 9.17
N TYR A 137 4.01 -12.38 10.07
CA TYR A 137 4.62 -11.78 11.24
C TYR A 137 5.06 -12.86 12.23
N THR A 138 4.16 -13.47 12.99
CA THR A 138 4.56 -14.52 13.95
C THR A 138 5.18 -15.74 13.28
N GLY A 139 4.79 -16.02 12.03
CA GLY A 139 5.39 -17.10 11.23
C GLY A 139 6.84 -16.83 10.78
N GLY A 140 7.30 -15.57 10.77
CA GLY A 140 8.65 -15.19 10.39
C GLY A 140 9.07 -15.74 9.03
N ASN A 141 8.27 -15.52 7.98
CA ASN A 141 8.49 -16.15 6.68
C ASN A 141 8.08 -15.28 5.50
N ILE A 142 8.49 -15.73 4.31
CA ILE A 142 7.95 -15.31 3.02
C ILE A 142 7.44 -16.53 2.25
N ALA A 143 6.29 -16.37 1.57
CA ALA A 143 5.72 -17.34 0.66
C ALA A 143 5.37 -16.71 -0.69
N GLY A 144 5.49 -17.49 -1.77
CA GLY A 144 5.15 -17.08 -3.13
C GLY A 144 4.06 -17.98 -3.71
N TYR A 145 3.19 -17.40 -4.53
CA TYR A 145 2.03 -18.06 -5.13
C TYR A 145 1.93 -17.69 -6.60
N ARG A 146 1.46 -18.60 -7.43
CA ARG A 146 1.08 -18.29 -8.81
C ARG A 146 -0.33 -17.73 -8.83
N ILE A 147 -0.50 -16.65 -9.59
CA ILE A 147 -1.79 -16.07 -9.95
C ILE A 147 -2.23 -16.73 -11.25
N GLU A 148 -3.32 -17.48 -11.17
CA GLU A 148 -3.95 -18.13 -12.30
C GLU A 148 -4.61 -17.13 -13.25
N ALA A 149 -4.92 -17.55 -14.48
CA ALA A 149 -5.53 -16.69 -15.49
C ALA A 149 -6.91 -16.14 -15.07
N ASP A 150 -7.61 -16.85 -14.19
CA ASP A 150 -8.89 -16.45 -13.61
C ASP A 150 -8.76 -15.69 -12.28
N GLY A 151 -7.53 -15.40 -11.83
CA GLY A 151 -7.23 -14.69 -10.60
C GLY A 151 -7.17 -15.54 -9.34
N ARG A 152 -7.39 -16.86 -9.44
CA ARG A 152 -7.20 -17.78 -8.31
C ARG A 152 -5.71 -17.86 -7.94
N LEU A 153 -5.44 -18.16 -6.67
CA LEU A 153 -4.09 -18.48 -6.20
C LEU A 153 -3.84 -19.98 -6.26
N SER A 154 -2.64 -20.41 -6.68
CA SER A 154 -2.17 -21.78 -6.51
C SER A 154 -1.79 -22.06 -5.06
N GLU A 155 -1.52 -23.32 -4.73
CA GLU A 155 -0.68 -23.64 -3.56
C GLU A 155 0.68 -22.91 -3.63
N PRO A 156 1.35 -22.66 -2.49
CA PRO A 156 2.63 -21.96 -2.46
C PRO A 156 3.68 -22.62 -3.37
N THR A 157 4.28 -21.84 -4.27
CA THR A 157 5.36 -22.26 -5.17
C THR A 157 6.73 -22.11 -4.52
N THR A 158 6.87 -21.19 -3.56
CA THR A 158 8.06 -21.03 -2.73
C THR A 158 7.72 -20.66 -1.30
N TYR A 159 8.59 -21.05 -0.38
CA TYR A 159 8.49 -20.76 1.04
C TYR A 159 9.88 -20.69 1.66
N PHE A 160 10.14 -19.65 2.44
CA PHE A 160 11.35 -19.54 3.26
C PHE A 160 10.98 -19.14 4.68
N GLU A 161 11.30 -20.01 5.64
CA GLU A 161 11.29 -19.66 7.06
C GLU A 161 12.55 -18.87 7.38
N HIS A 162 12.40 -17.72 8.02
CA HIS A 162 13.53 -16.93 8.51
C HIS A 162 13.99 -17.50 9.86
N ARG A 163 15.28 -17.35 10.16
CA ARG A 163 15.86 -17.80 11.42
C ARG A 163 16.86 -16.77 11.92
N GLY A 164 16.99 -16.67 13.23
CA GLY A 164 17.89 -15.74 13.90
C GLY A 164 17.21 -15.10 15.10
N LYS A 165 17.89 -14.11 15.69
CA LYS A 165 17.38 -13.31 16.81
C LYS A 165 18.08 -11.95 16.82
N SER A 166 17.38 -10.93 17.30
CA SER A 166 17.97 -9.64 17.65
C SER A 166 17.62 -9.25 19.10
N VAL A 167 17.79 -7.96 19.44
CA VAL A 167 17.61 -7.38 20.78
C VAL A 167 16.15 -7.14 21.17
N HIS A 168 15.19 -7.47 20.30
CA HIS A 168 13.77 -7.26 20.53
C HIS A 168 13.21 -8.18 21.61
N GLN A 169 12.13 -7.74 22.27
CA GLN A 169 11.37 -8.57 23.21
C GLN A 169 10.70 -9.75 22.50
N VAL A 170 10.30 -9.55 21.24
CA VAL A 170 9.79 -10.64 20.40
C VAL A 170 10.94 -11.61 20.10
N ASN A 171 10.73 -12.89 20.35
CA ASN A 171 11.78 -13.90 20.19
C ASN A 171 11.80 -14.41 18.75
N GLY A 172 12.82 -14.02 17.99
CA GLY A 172 13.03 -14.50 16.63
C GLY A 172 12.33 -13.66 15.54
N PRO A 173 12.25 -14.19 14.30
CA PRO A 173 11.81 -13.44 13.14
C PRO A 173 10.32 -13.07 13.20
N HIS A 174 10.03 -11.86 12.75
CA HIS A 174 8.73 -11.24 12.57
C HIS A 174 8.66 -10.46 11.25
N SER A 175 8.41 -11.15 10.13
CA SER A 175 8.40 -10.49 8.80
C SER A 175 7.17 -9.59 8.65
N HIS A 176 7.36 -8.34 8.19
CA HIS A 176 6.25 -7.36 8.20
C HIS A 176 5.92 -6.77 6.82
N GLY A 177 6.89 -6.38 6.01
CA GLY A 177 6.65 -5.77 4.70
C GLY A 177 7.32 -6.55 3.58
N VAL A 178 6.70 -6.62 2.40
CA VAL A 178 7.31 -7.19 1.20
C VAL A 178 7.05 -6.30 -0.01
N ILE A 179 8.07 -6.06 -0.83
CA ILE A 179 7.96 -5.27 -2.06
C ILE A 179 8.81 -5.87 -3.18
N VAL A 180 8.35 -5.71 -4.43
CA VAL A 180 9.09 -6.09 -5.64
C VAL A 180 9.81 -4.87 -6.23
N SER A 181 11.09 -5.03 -6.59
CA SER A 181 11.92 -3.98 -7.20
C SER A 181 11.35 -3.46 -8.52
N PRO A 182 11.61 -2.20 -8.92
CA PRO A 182 11.10 -1.61 -10.16
C PRO A 182 11.29 -2.39 -11.45
N ASP A 183 12.40 -3.11 -11.57
CA ASP A 183 12.76 -3.99 -12.69
C ASP A 183 12.06 -5.38 -12.66
N ASN A 184 11.28 -5.66 -11.61
CA ASN A 184 10.58 -6.93 -11.39
C ASN A 184 11.51 -8.15 -11.23
N GLN A 185 12.77 -7.93 -10.84
CA GLN A 185 13.78 -8.99 -10.71
C GLN A 185 14.08 -9.39 -9.26
N HIS A 186 13.71 -8.56 -8.28
CA HIS A 186 14.03 -8.79 -6.89
C HIS A 186 12.84 -8.53 -5.97
N ALA A 187 12.83 -9.19 -4.82
CA ALA A 187 11.89 -8.95 -3.73
C ALA A 187 12.65 -8.66 -2.44
N PHE A 188 12.12 -7.72 -1.65
CA PHE A 188 12.74 -7.28 -0.40
C PHE A 188 11.75 -7.39 0.75
N VAL A 189 12.25 -7.82 1.91
CA VAL A 189 11.43 -8.04 3.12
C VAL A 189 11.98 -7.23 4.28
N GLY A 190 11.11 -6.45 4.91
CA GLY A 190 11.36 -5.82 6.20
C GLY A 190 11.16 -6.85 7.30
N GLU A 191 12.25 -7.22 7.96
CA GLU A 191 12.28 -8.26 8.96
C GLU A 191 12.46 -7.65 10.36
N VAL A 192 11.33 -7.36 11.01
CA VAL A 192 11.26 -6.66 12.29
C VAL A 192 12.03 -7.41 13.36
N GLY A 193 11.83 -8.73 13.45
CA GLY A 193 12.38 -9.54 14.54
C GLY A 193 13.90 -9.73 14.48
N LEU A 194 14.51 -9.51 13.32
CA LEU A 194 15.95 -9.74 13.10
C LEU A 194 16.75 -8.47 12.85
N ASP A 195 16.13 -7.28 12.76
CA ASP A 195 16.78 -6.04 12.33
C ASP A 195 17.49 -6.18 10.98
N GLN A 196 16.77 -6.74 10.01
CA GLN A 196 17.30 -7.04 8.67
C GLN A 196 16.36 -6.54 7.57
N VAL A 197 16.95 -6.15 6.45
CA VAL A 197 16.24 -6.11 5.17
C VAL A 197 16.74 -7.29 4.34
N ARG A 198 15.86 -8.27 4.12
CA ARG A 198 16.19 -9.50 3.38
C ARG A 198 15.92 -9.30 1.90
N SER A 199 16.72 -9.95 1.06
CA SER A 199 16.66 -9.81 -0.40
C SER A 199 16.54 -11.17 -1.08
N TYR A 200 15.74 -11.22 -2.14
CA TYR A 200 15.53 -12.39 -2.98
C TYR A 200 15.59 -11.99 -4.45
N SER A 201 16.14 -12.85 -5.30
CA SER A 201 15.89 -12.82 -6.74
C SER A 201 14.52 -13.45 -7.03
N LEU A 202 13.76 -12.84 -7.95
CA LEU A 202 12.40 -13.20 -8.33
C LEU A 202 12.36 -13.68 -9.79
N ASP A 203 11.95 -14.93 -10.00
CA ASP A 203 11.48 -15.42 -11.30
C ASP A 203 9.94 -15.38 -11.29
N ALA A 204 9.37 -14.28 -11.76
CA ALA A 204 7.92 -14.06 -11.76
C ALA A 204 7.16 -15.01 -12.71
N ALA A 205 7.83 -15.54 -13.73
CA ALA A 205 7.18 -16.47 -14.66
C ALA A 205 6.95 -17.84 -14.00
N LYS A 206 7.87 -18.26 -13.12
CA LYS A 206 7.76 -19.50 -12.35
C LYS A 206 7.17 -19.30 -10.96
N SER A 207 6.97 -18.05 -10.54
CA SER A 207 6.61 -17.67 -9.17
C SER A 207 7.58 -18.22 -8.13
N THR A 208 8.88 -18.14 -8.41
CA THR A 208 9.92 -18.65 -7.51
C THR A 208 10.85 -17.56 -7.02
N LEU A 209 11.20 -17.63 -5.73
CA LEU A 209 12.23 -16.83 -5.08
C LEU A 209 13.52 -17.62 -4.84
N THR A 210 14.65 -16.95 -4.96
CA THR A 210 15.96 -17.44 -4.52
C THR A 210 16.61 -16.41 -3.60
N PRO A 211 17.04 -16.74 -2.38
CA PRO A 211 17.73 -15.78 -1.51
C PRO A 211 18.95 -15.18 -2.20
N SER A 212 19.17 -13.88 -2.05
CA SER A 212 20.41 -13.24 -2.52
C SER A 212 21.63 -13.75 -1.75
N ASP A 213 22.84 -13.44 -2.23
CA ASP A 213 24.10 -13.70 -1.52
C ASP A 213 24.91 -12.39 -1.40
N PRO A 214 24.97 -11.76 -0.21
CA PRO A 214 24.33 -12.18 1.03
C PRO A 214 22.79 -12.03 1.00
N PRO A 215 22.04 -12.81 1.81
CA PRO A 215 20.57 -12.83 1.76
C PRO A 215 19.90 -11.64 2.45
N PHE A 216 20.67 -10.77 3.09
CA PHE A 216 20.17 -9.59 3.79
C PHE A 216 21.26 -8.55 4.03
N VAL A 217 20.83 -7.33 4.32
CA VAL A 217 21.62 -6.33 5.05
C VAL A 217 21.06 -6.18 6.47
N SER A 218 21.95 -6.06 7.45
CA SER A 218 21.54 -5.76 8.83
C SER A 218 21.49 -4.26 9.04
N VAL A 219 20.46 -3.79 9.73
CA VAL A 219 20.40 -2.42 10.28
C VAL A 219 20.82 -2.44 11.74
N LYS A 220 20.89 -1.27 12.36
CA LYS A 220 21.21 -1.14 13.79
C LYS A 220 20.27 -2.02 14.65
N PRO A 221 20.79 -2.73 15.67
CA PRO A 221 19.94 -3.51 16.57
C PRO A 221 18.88 -2.64 17.26
N GLY A 222 17.64 -3.11 17.27
CA GLY A 222 16.48 -2.41 17.82
C GLY A 222 15.73 -1.54 16.81
N THR A 223 16.16 -1.49 15.55
CA THR A 223 15.52 -0.66 14.51
C THR A 223 14.14 -1.16 14.09
N ALA A 224 13.97 -2.48 13.90
CA ALA A 224 12.75 -3.13 13.43
C ALA A 224 12.25 -2.58 12.06
N PRO A 225 12.99 -2.82 10.95
CA PRO A 225 12.56 -2.38 9.62
C PRO A 225 11.24 -3.07 9.24
N ARG A 226 10.20 -2.27 8.95
CA ARG A 226 8.81 -2.74 8.83
C ARG A 226 8.34 -2.81 7.38
N HIS A 227 7.82 -1.70 6.84
CA HIS A 227 7.43 -1.62 5.42
C HIS A 227 8.55 -0.96 4.61
N LEU A 228 8.45 -1.09 3.29
CA LEU A 228 9.47 -0.61 2.35
C LEU A 228 8.82 0.14 1.19
N ALA A 229 9.51 1.17 0.69
CA ALA A 229 9.12 1.92 -0.49
C ALA A 229 10.31 2.10 -1.44
N PHE A 230 10.13 1.73 -2.71
CA PHE A 230 11.13 1.95 -3.74
C PHE A 230 10.98 3.34 -4.36
N HIS A 231 12.10 4.05 -4.51
CA HIS A 231 12.13 5.19 -5.40
C HIS A 231 11.83 4.73 -6.85
N PRO A 232 11.03 5.47 -7.64
CA PRO A 232 10.66 5.08 -9.02
C PRO A 232 11.85 4.79 -9.95
N SER A 233 13.02 5.38 -9.67
CA SER A 233 14.26 5.11 -10.42
C SER A 233 14.86 3.72 -10.16
N GLY A 234 14.42 3.01 -9.13
CA GLY A 234 15.00 1.74 -8.67
C GLY A 234 16.33 1.85 -7.93
N LYS A 235 16.91 3.06 -7.84
CA LYS A 235 18.23 3.26 -7.22
C LYS A 235 18.20 3.38 -5.70
N PHE A 236 17.04 3.64 -5.11
CA PHE A 236 16.88 3.84 -3.68
C PHE A 236 15.70 3.05 -3.13
N LEU A 237 15.88 2.53 -1.93
CA LEU A 237 14.86 1.85 -1.13
C LEU A 237 14.80 2.51 0.24
N TYR A 238 13.60 2.67 0.78
CA TYR A 238 13.38 3.25 2.10
C TYR A 238 12.64 2.27 2.99
N THR A 239 13.03 2.13 4.25
CA THR A 239 12.26 1.41 5.27
C THR A 239 11.75 2.38 6.32
N ASN A 240 10.53 2.18 6.81
CA ASN A 240 10.16 2.76 8.10
C ASN A 240 10.52 1.78 9.21
N ASP A 241 11.04 2.34 10.30
CA ASP A 241 11.64 1.56 11.37
C ASP A 241 10.73 1.62 12.60
N GLU A 242 10.09 0.49 12.93
CA GLU A 242 8.92 0.43 13.82
C GLU A 242 9.29 0.74 15.27
N SER A 243 10.38 0.16 15.77
CA SER A 243 10.80 0.28 17.18
C SER A 243 11.75 1.45 17.41
N ARG A 244 12.38 1.94 16.33
CA ARG A 244 13.20 3.15 16.32
C ARG A 244 12.57 4.12 15.31
N PRO A 245 11.59 4.96 15.70
CA PRO A 245 10.75 5.75 14.77
C PRO A 245 11.53 6.66 13.82
N ALA A 246 11.99 6.08 12.72
CA ALA A 246 12.89 6.66 11.75
C ALA A 246 12.61 6.08 10.36
N VAL A 247 13.31 6.63 9.37
CA VAL A 247 13.42 6.09 8.03
C VAL A 247 14.87 5.76 7.76
N THR A 248 15.14 4.52 7.39
CA THR A 248 16.45 4.12 6.87
C THR A 248 16.39 4.09 5.34
N ALA A 249 17.31 4.82 4.71
CA ALA A 249 17.47 4.88 3.26
C ALA A 249 18.64 4.00 2.82
N PHE A 250 18.46 3.32 1.69
CA PHE A 250 19.44 2.43 1.08
C PHE A 250 19.69 2.83 -0.37
N ALA A 251 20.95 2.80 -0.79
CA ALA A 251 21.30 2.67 -2.20
C ALA A 251 21.12 1.21 -2.64
N VAL A 252 20.59 1.02 -3.84
CA VAL A 252 20.23 -0.29 -4.41
C VAL A 252 21.16 -0.63 -5.57
N ASP A 253 21.71 -1.84 -5.55
CA ASP A 253 22.48 -2.43 -6.65
C ASP A 253 22.02 -3.87 -6.89
N GLY A 254 21.05 -4.03 -7.80
CA GLY A 254 20.32 -5.28 -8.00
C GLY A 254 19.64 -5.73 -6.70
N GLY A 255 19.97 -6.93 -6.22
CA GLY A 255 19.48 -7.48 -4.95
C GLY A 255 20.22 -6.96 -3.70
N HIS A 256 21.25 -6.13 -3.85
CA HIS A 256 22.09 -5.66 -2.75
C HIS A 256 21.68 -4.26 -2.29
N LEU A 257 21.77 -4.06 -0.98
CA LEU A 257 21.45 -2.79 -0.33
C LEU A 257 22.65 -2.28 0.44
N LYS A 258 22.87 -0.97 0.37
CA LYS A 258 23.82 -0.26 1.21
C LYS A 258 23.10 0.87 1.94
N GLU A 259 23.09 0.83 3.26
CA GLU A 259 22.56 1.92 4.08
C GLU A 259 23.30 3.23 3.76
N ILE A 260 22.54 4.31 3.55
CA ILE A 260 23.09 5.64 3.21
C ILE A 260 22.63 6.74 4.17
N GLN A 261 21.51 6.55 4.87
CA GLN A 261 20.99 7.53 5.82
C GLN A 261 20.01 6.87 6.78
N GLU A 262 19.99 7.33 8.03
CA GLU A 262 18.88 7.17 8.96
C GLU A 262 18.37 8.57 9.32
N VAL A 263 17.06 8.82 9.23
CA VAL A 263 16.44 10.11 9.59
C VAL A 263 15.25 9.90 10.54
N PRO A 264 15.13 10.64 11.66
CA PRO A 264 13.98 10.52 12.55
C PRO A 264 12.66 10.82 11.84
N ALA A 265 11.63 10.01 12.14
CA ALA A 265 10.27 10.15 11.62
C ALA A 265 9.31 10.80 12.62
N SER A 266 9.82 11.21 13.79
CA SER A 266 9.07 11.92 14.83
C SER A 266 9.72 13.27 15.13
N PRO A 267 8.94 14.25 15.62
CA PRO A 267 9.51 15.49 16.15
C PRO A 267 10.50 15.21 17.29
N ALA A 268 11.58 15.98 17.35
CA ALA A 268 12.64 15.79 18.34
C ALA A 268 12.19 16.02 19.79
N ASP A 269 11.12 16.80 19.98
CA ASP A 269 10.50 17.13 21.26
C ASP A 269 9.40 16.13 21.68
N PHE A 270 9.05 15.16 20.83
CA PHE A 270 8.07 14.13 21.20
C PHE A 270 8.69 13.04 22.07
N THR A 271 8.18 12.89 23.28
CA THR A 271 8.69 11.94 24.29
C THR A 271 7.77 10.75 24.55
N GLY A 272 6.60 10.71 23.91
CA GLY A 272 5.65 9.61 24.06
C GLY A 272 6.12 8.32 23.36
N ARG A 273 5.43 7.21 23.64
CA ARG A 273 5.63 5.98 22.85
C ARG A 273 5.22 6.25 21.41
N ASN A 274 6.10 5.96 20.46
CA ASN A 274 5.80 6.03 19.04
C ASN A 274 6.30 4.79 18.31
N ALA A 275 5.59 4.39 17.26
CA ALA A 275 6.00 3.33 16.36
C ALA A 275 5.57 3.63 14.93
N THR A 276 6.52 3.66 13.99
CA THR A 276 6.16 3.89 12.58
C THR A 276 5.36 2.71 12.02
N ALA A 277 4.56 2.94 10.98
CA ALA A 277 3.72 1.91 10.38
C ALA A 277 3.90 1.83 8.87
N GLU A 278 3.31 2.74 8.10
CA GLU A 278 3.32 2.68 6.64
C GLU A 278 4.36 3.63 6.05
N ILE A 279 4.90 3.30 4.88
CA ILE A 279 5.79 4.15 4.10
C ILE A 279 5.41 4.09 2.62
N GLN A 280 5.24 5.25 2.00
CA GLN A 280 5.05 5.35 0.56
C GLN A 280 5.84 6.53 0.00
N ILE A 281 6.16 6.46 -1.30
CA ILE A 281 6.78 7.54 -2.05
C ILE A 281 5.84 8.02 -3.15
N ASP A 282 5.82 9.31 -3.45
CA ASP A 282 5.05 9.82 -4.59
C ASP A 282 5.56 9.24 -5.91
N ARG A 283 4.70 9.22 -6.93
CA ARG A 283 5.02 8.64 -8.25
C ARG A 283 6.23 9.26 -8.93
N LYS A 284 6.54 10.52 -8.59
CA LYS A 284 7.69 11.25 -9.12
C LYS A 284 8.95 11.07 -8.28
N GLY A 285 8.88 10.37 -7.15
CA GLY A 285 10.01 10.08 -6.28
C GLY A 285 10.50 11.25 -5.42
N ARG A 286 9.75 12.34 -5.38
CA ARG A 286 10.10 13.62 -4.74
C ARG A 286 9.81 13.65 -3.25
N PHE A 287 8.82 12.89 -2.78
CA PHE A 287 8.37 12.92 -1.39
C PHE A 287 8.13 11.52 -0.83
N VAL A 288 8.69 11.27 0.36
CA VAL A 288 8.42 10.07 1.16
C VAL A 288 7.50 10.45 2.32
N TYR A 289 6.50 9.60 2.54
CA TYR A 289 5.49 9.74 3.59
C TYR A 289 5.63 8.57 4.55
N VAL A 290 5.53 8.81 5.87
CA VAL A 290 5.60 7.76 6.89
C VAL A 290 4.57 7.99 7.98
N SER A 291 3.81 6.97 8.35
CA SER A 291 2.86 7.11 9.47
C SER A 291 3.49 6.77 10.81
N ASN A 292 3.10 7.53 11.84
CA ASN A 292 3.54 7.40 13.23
C ASN A 292 2.35 7.04 14.13
N ARG A 293 2.40 5.88 14.79
CA ARG A 293 1.38 5.45 15.76
C ARG A 293 1.82 5.84 17.16
N GLY A 294 1.07 6.72 17.81
CA GLY A 294 1.44 7.32 19.09
C GLY A 294 1.57 8.84 18.98
N HIS A 295 2.42 9.34 18.08
CA HIS A 295 2.36 10.75 17.68
C HIS A 295 1.15 11.04 16.77
N ASP A 296 0.58 10.00 16.16
CA ASP A 296 -0.63 10.05 15.33
C ASP A 296 -0.54 11.09 14.21
N SER A 297 0.52 10.95 13.41
CA SER A 297 0.86 11.83 12.28
C SER A 297 1.36 11.09 11.05
N ILE A 298 1.35 11.77 9.91
CA ILE A 298 2.17 11.44 8.74
C ILE A 298 3.38 12.38 8.72
N ALA A 299 4.58 11.82 8.86
CA ALA A 299 5.84 12.50 8.56
C ALA A 299 6.02 12.60 7.04
N VAL A 300 6.44 13.76 6.57
CA VAL A 300 6.70 14.07 5.16
C VAL A 300 8.17 14.44 5.01
N PHE A 301 8.84 13.84 4.04
CA PHE A 301 10.22 14.13 3.69
C PHE A 301 10.33 14.49 2.21
N SER A 302 11.18 15.44 1.86
CA SER A 302 11.63 15.65 0.49
C SER A 302 12.82 14.74 0.19
N VAL A 303 12.94 14.33 -1.07
CA VAL A 303 13.97 13.40 -1.55
C VAL A 303 14.95 14.13 -2.47
N ASP A 304 16.24 14.12 -2.12
CA ASP A 304 17.30 14.45 -3.07
C ASP A 304 17.35 13.34 -4.15
N GLN A 305 16.96 13.69 -5.37
CA GLN A 305 16.83 12.74 -6.48
C GLN A 305 18.14 12.08 -6.91
N ARG A 306 19.29 12.68 -6.55
CA ARG A 306 20.61 12.20 -6.94
C ARG A 306 21.22 11.31 -5.87
N THR A 307 21.04 11.65 -4.60
CA THR A 307 21.66 10.92 -3.47
C THR A 307 20.69 9.98 -2.77
N GLY A 308 19.38 10.17 -2.96
CA GLY A 308 18.33 9.45 -2.24
C GLY A 308 18.09 9.97 -0.82
N PHE A 309 18.80 11.01 -0.38
CA PHE A 309 18.71 11.53 0.99
C PHE A 309 17.37 12.20 1.24
N LEU A 310 16.87 12.02 2.46
CA LEU A 310 15.62 12.56 2.96
C LEU A 310 15.86 13.80 3.82
N THR A 311 15.04 14.83 3.62
CA THR A 311 14.98 16.02 4.47
C THR A 311 13.57 16.19 5.03
N PRO A 312 13.38 16.34 6.36
CA PRO A 312 12.05 16.54 6.94
C PRO A 312 11.35 17.79 6.42
N VAL A 313 10.05 17.69 6.16
CA VAL A 313 9.19 18.79 5.65
C VAL A 313 8.06 19.11 6.63
N GLN A 314 7.36 18.10 7.12
CA GLN A 314 6.16 18.24 7.94
C GLN A 314 5.92 17.00 8.79
N HIS A 315 5.28 17.17 9.95
CA HIS A 315 4.52 16.12 10.63
C HIS A 315 3.05 16.54 10.66
N ALA A 316 2.21 15.93 9.83
CA ALA A 316 0.80 16.27 9.69
C ALA A 316 -0.04 15.38 10.63
N SER A 317 -0.78 15.95 11.58
CA SER A 317 -1.71 15.17 12.40
C SER A 317 -2.72 14.44 11.51
N THR A 318 -2.99 13.16 11.81
CA THR A 318 -3.99 12.38 11.08
C THR A 318 -5.41 12.59 11.57
N LEU A 319 -5.63 13.52 12.52
CA LEU A 319 -6.92 13.83 13.13
C LEU A 319 -7.68 12.59 13.65
N GLY A 320 -6.92 11.57 14.05
CA GLY A 320 -7.41 10.31 14.57
C GLY A 320 -6.31 9.62 15.35
N LYS A 321 -6.48 8.33 15.64
CA LYS A 321 -5.54 7.57 16.47
C LYS A 321 -4.98 6.35 15.76
N THR A 322 -3.68 6.13 15.89
CA THR A 322 -2.98 4.96 15.36
C THR A 322 -3.14 4.85 13.84
N PRO A 323 -2.55 5.77 13.06
CA PRO A 323 -2.55 5.70 11.59
C PRO A 323 -1.72 4.50 11.12
N ARG A 324 -2.36 3.33 11.01
CA ARG A 324 -1.70 2.06 10.73
C ARG A 324 -1.33 1.91 9.26
N ASN A 325 -2.06 2.58 8.39
CA ASN A 325 -1.80 2.63 6.96
C ASN A 325 -2.26 3.95 6.37
N PHE A 326 -1.72 4.31 5.22
CA PHE A 326 -2.27 5.32 4.35
C PHE A 326 -1.98 4.94 2.90
N SER A 327 -2.66 5.58 1.96
CA SER A 327 -2.28 5.50 0.54
C SER A 327 -2.43 6.84 -0.15
N LEU A 328 -1.50 7.14 -1.04
CA LEU A 328 -1.68 8.16 -2.08
C LEU A 328 -2.73 7.67 -3.09
N ASP A 329 -3.57 8.58 -3.57
CA ASP A 329 -4.48 8.27 -4.67
C ASP A 329 -3.71 8.15 -5.99
N PRO A 330 -4.29 7.54 -7.04
CA PRO A 330 -3.59 7.36 -8.31
C PRO A 330 -3.24 8.65 -9.04
N THR A 331 -3.85 9.79 -8.74
CA THR A 331 -3.41 11.08 -9.28
C THR A 331 -2.24 11.68 -8.48
N GLY A 332 -2.09 11.27 -7.21
CA GLY A 332 -1.13 11.80 -6.25
C GLY A 332 -1.58 13.12 -5.60
N GLU A 333 -2.78 13.61 -5.92
CA GLU A 333 -3.35 14.84 -5.36
C GLU A 333 -3.90 14.65 -3.94
N TYR A 334 -4.16 13.41 -3.54
CA TYR A 334 -4.72 13.07 -2.25
C TYR A 334 -3.94 11.98 -1.55
N LEU A 335 -3.94 12.03 -0.22
CA LEU A 335 -3.47 10.97 0.68
C LEU A 335 -4.59 10.62 1.66
N PHE A 336 -4.86 9.33 1.87
CA PHE A 336 -5.90 8.86 2.77
C PHE A 336 -5.26 8.14 3.96
N ALA A 337 -5.33 8.73 5.16
CA ALA A 337 -4.76 8.13 6.37
C ALA A 337 -5.82 7.30 7.12
N ALA A 338 -5.57 6.00 7.28
CA ALA A 338 -6.44 5.06 7.99
C ALA A 338 -6.03 4.95 9.47
N ASN A 339 -6.85 5.51 10.34
CA ASN A 339 -6.66 5.56 11.79
C ASN A 339 -7.37 4.38 12.47
N GLN A 340 -6.60 3.36 12.83
CA GLN A 340 -7.11 2.10 13.37
C GLN A 340 -7.96 2.29 14.62
N ASN A 341 -7.48 3.09 15.59
CA ASN A 341 -8.06 3.14 16.94
C ASN A 341 -9.12 4.22 17.10
N SER A 342 -9.43 4.96 16.04
CA SER A 342 -10.52 5.95 16.02
C SER A 342 -11.58 5.63 14.97
N ASP A 343 -11.51 4.48 14.30
CA ASP A 343 -12.47 4.07 13.25
C ASP A 343 -12.66 5.11 12.14
N THR A 344 -11.58 5.83 11.79
CA THR A 344 -11.64 6.92 10.80
C THR A 344 -10.63 6.77 9.69
N VAL A 345 -10.98 7.29 8.51
CA VAL A 345 -10.04 7.60 7.44
C VAL A 345 -10.10 9.09 7.15
N VAL A 346 -8.95 9.75 7.12
CA VAL A 346 -8.85 11.19 6.87
C VAL A 346 -8.18 11.44 5.52
N PRO A 347 -8.91 12.03 4.55
CA PRO A 347 -8.33 12.49 3.30
C PRO A 347 -7.58 13.81 3.48
N PHE A 348 -6.42 13.91 2.85
CA PHE A 348 -5.56 15.07 2.77
C PHE A 348 -5.37 15.48 1.32
N LYS A 349 -5.37 16.78 1.03
CA LYS A 349 -4.78 17.33 -0.18
C LYS A 349 -3.26 17.32 -0.05
N VAL A 350 -2.60 16.90 -1.13
CA VAL A 350 -1.15 16.90 -1.25
C VAL A 350 -0.73 18.12 -2.07
N ASP A 351 0.04 19.02 -1.47
CA ASP A 351 0.72 20.06 -2.21
C ASP A 351 1.77 19.42 -3.13
N GLN A 352 1.55 19.53 -4.44
CA GLN A 352 2.40 18.88 -5.44
C GLN A 352 3.79 19.48 -5.55
N THR A 353 4.04 20.66 -4.97
CA THR A 353 5.33 21.35 -4.99
C THR A 353 6.11 21.08 -3.72
N THR A 354 5.44 21.05 -2.56
CA THR A 354 6.10 20.93 -1.26
C THR A 354 5.93 19.57 -0.59
N GLY A 355 5.03 18.73 -1.10
CA GLY A 355 4.67 17.44 -0.51
C GLY A 355 3.78 17.56 0.73
N ARG A 356 3.52 18.78 1.22
CA ARG A 356 2.76 19.03 2.44
C ARG A 356 1.34 18.52 2.35
N LEU A 357 0.79 18.11 3.49
CA LEU A 357 -0.54 17.57 3.65
C LEU A 357 -1.44 18.58 4.35
N THR A 358 -2.64 18.80 3.78
CA THR A 358 -3.71 19.59 4.39
C THR A 358 -5.00 18.76 4.41
N PRO A 359 -5.63 18.54 5.58
CA PRO A 359 -6.86 17.75 5.65
C PRO A 359 -7.97 18.39 4.82
N THR A 360 -8.78 17.59 4.12
CA THR A 360 -9.81 18.11 3.20
C THR A 360 -11.15 18.37 3.88
N GLY A 361 -11.27 18.16 5.18
CA GLY A 361 -12.50 18.32 5.95
C GLY A 361 -12.71 17.16 6.92
N GLU A 362 -13.98 16.77 7.09
CA GLU A 362 -14.39 15.76 8.07
C GLU A 362 -13.86 14.35 7.72
N PRO A 363 -13.39 13.58 8.73
CA PRO A 363 -13.06 12.17 8.57
C PRO A 363 -14.24 11.33 8.08
N ILE A 364 -13.98 10.30 7.26
CA ILE A 364 -14.97 9.26 6.97
C ILE A 364 -14.87 8.13 8.00
N GLN A 365 -16.00 7.50 8.30
CA GLN A 365 -16.09 6.40 9.27
C GLN A 365 -15.87 5.07 8.57
N VAL A 366 -14.87 4.31 9.01
CA VAL A 366 -14.61 2.94 8.57
C VAL A 366 -14.18 2.16 9.80
N PRO A 367 -14.79 1.01 10.13
CA PRO A 367 -14.45 0.28 11.36
C PRO A 367 -13.04 -0.30 11.26
N LYS A 368 -12.17 0.06 12.21
CA LYS A 368 -10.75 -0.35 12.34
C LYS A 368 -10.01 -0.46 10.99
N PRO A 369 -9.86 0.64 10.24
CA PRO A 369 -9.24 0.61 8.93
C PRO A 369 -7.72 0.47 9.12
N VAL A 370 -7.12 -0.48 8.41
CA VAL A 370 -5.68 -0.81 8.53
C VAL A 370 -4.98 -1.00 7.19
N CYS A 371 -5.70 -0.86 6.08
CA CYS A 371 -5.14 -0.83 4.74
C CYS A 371 -6.04 0.01 3.81
N VAL A 372 -5.46 0.84 2.95
CA VAL A 372 -6.16 1.64 1.94
C VAL A 372 -5.65 1.22 0.55
N LEU A 373 -6.56 0.90 -0.36
CA LEU A 373 -6.23 0.44 -1.71
C LEU A 373 -7.11 1.13 -2.75
N PHE A 374 -6.49 1.76 -3.75
CA PHE A 374 -7.20 2.35 -4.89
C PHE A 374 -7.21 1.41 -6.10
N VAL A 375 -8.37 1.29 -6.74
CA VAL A 375 -8.55 0.57 -8.01
C VAL A 375 -9.35 1.45 -8.97
N LYS A 376 -8.99 1.49 -10.25
CA LYS A 376 -9.73 2.28 -11.24
C LYS A 376 -11.16 1.73 -11.41
N ALA A 377 -12.15 2.61 -11.26
CA ALA A 377 -13.55 2.27 -11.53
C ALA A 377 -13.83 2.26 -13.04
N GLN A 378 -14.86 1.54 -13.45
CA GLN A 378 -15.34 1.46 -14.84
C GLN A 378 -16.71 2.07 -15.02
#